data_AF-A0A225SWC8-F1
#
_entry.id   AF-A0A225SWC8-F1
#
_cell.length_a   1.000
_cell.length_b   1.000
_cell.length_c   1.000
_cell.angle_alpha   90.00
_cell.angle_beta   90.00
_cell.angle_gamma   90.00
#
_symmetry.space_group_name_H-M   'P 1'
#
loop_
_entity.id
_entity.type
_entity.pdbx_description
1 polymer ?
#
loop_
_entity_poly.entity_id
_entity_poly.type
_entity_poly.pdbx_seq_one_letter_code
_entity_poly.pdbx_strand_id
1 'polypeptide(L)'
;MLHRHLLKPLAHLMCCASMAAMVPIAMAADQITWGKYNVPPYMIRSGEFAHQGIFDLTLNVLKKEMPDYEHVELEAPFPRINSEIRKGSHWCFNGMLKTPEREHYGYLSLPMSIFLPLRIIVRRDRVAEFKHRTSLMALLQDPRLTTSVMRDRSYSPTVDKLLTAYPPRENYSEQMEAIGMLLAGRLDYMVELPLLAFDQARAMGHAGELVALPMQEANEVVFNRVMCPHNEWGRQVVEQVNKVLLAERAKPSYRAIVEKWHDPESVAEIRKIYDKVFLKIP
;
A
#
# COMPACT_ATOMS: atom_id res chain seq x y z
N MET A 1 -86.45 -37.32 30.33
CA MET A 1 -85.69 -37.71 29.12
C MET A 1 -85.53 -36.50 28.23
N LEU A 2 -84.27 -36.20 27.86
CA LEU A 2 -83.74 -35.60 26.61
C LEU A 2 -84.62 -34.56 25.86
N HIS A 3 -84.16 -33.40 25.38
CA HIS A 3 -82.81 -32.96 25.05
C HIS A 3 -82.80 -31.46 24.69
N ARG A 4 -81.76 -30.77 25.18
CA ARG A 4 -80.86 -29.82 24.48
C ARG A 4 -81.44 -28.55 23.83
N HIS A 5 -81.20 -27.44 24.54
CA HIS A 5 -80.89 -26.11 24.01
C HIS A 5 -79.88 -26.14 22.85
N LEU A 6 -80.02 -25.24 21.87
CA LEU A 6 -78.88 -24.72 21.11
C LEU A 6 -79.17 -23.30 20.63
N LEU A 7 -78.32 -22.38 21.11
CA LEU A 7 -78.27 -20.96 20.79
C LEU A 7 -77.71 -20.72 19.39
N LYS A 8 -78.12 -19.59 18.81
CA LYS A 8 -77.67 -18.98 17.55
C LYS A 8 -76.14 -18.80 17.49
N PRO A 9 -75.48 -18.97 16.32
CA PRO A 9 -74.14 -18.44 16.13
C PRO A 9 -74.20 -16.99 15.62
N LEU A 10 -73.56 -16.09 16.35
CA LEU A 10 -73.17 -14.75 15.88
C LEU A 10 -71.98 -14.93 14.91
N ALA A 11 -72.11 -14.44 13.67
CA ALA A 11 -71.01 -14.38 12.73
C ALA A 11 -70.10 -13.20 13.09
N HIS A 12 -68.95 -13.48 13.71
CA HIS A 12 -67.87 -12.51 13.88
C HIS A 12 -67.03 -12.48 12.61
N LEU A 13 -67.16 -11.42 11.81
CA LEU A 13 -66.17 -11.06 10.78
C LEU A 13 -64.88 -10.64 11.49
N MET A 14 -63.92 -11.56 11.57
CA MET A 14 -62.57 -11.27 12.04
C MET A 14 -61.79 -10.68 10.85
N CYS A 15 -61.68 -9.36 10.80
CA CYS A 15 -60.86 -8.64 9.83
C CYS A 15 -59.38 -8.85 10.22
N CYS A 16 -58.73 -9.85 9.61
CA CYS A 16 -57.28 -10.03 9.71
C CYS A 16 -56.58 -8.87 8.99
N ALA A 17 -56.22 -7.83 9.73
CA ALA A 17 -55.27 -6.83 9.28
C ALA A 17 -53.89 -7.48 9.19
N SER A 18 -53.55 -7.98 7.99
CA SER A 18 -52.21 -8.46 7.67
C SER A 18 -51.23 -7.29 7.69
N MET A 19 -50.61 -7.05 8.85
CA MET A 19 -49.39 -6.25 8.95
C MET A 19 -48.30 -6.96 8.15
N ALA A 20 -48.11 -6.53 6.90
CA ALA A 20 -46.95 -6.90 6.11
C ALA A 20 -45.72 -6.28 6.78
N ALA A 21 -45.03 -7.06 7.61
CA ALA A 21 -43.71 -6.71 8.10
C ALA A 21 -42.79 -6.62 6.89
N MET A 22 -42.49 -5.40 6.43
CA MET A 22 -41.40 -5.15 5.50
C MET A 22 -40.11 -5.50 6.24
N VAL A 23 -39.66 -6.74 6.09
CA VAL A 23 -38.32 -7.15 6.51
C VAL A 23 -37.35 -6.35 5.63
N PRO A 24 -36.50 -5.47 6.20
CA PRO A 24 -35.49 -4.81 5.41
C PRO A 24 -34.59 -5.90 4.82
N ILE A 25 -34.55 -5.99 3.49
CA ILE A 25 -33.55 -6.77 2.80
C ILE A 25 -32.22 -6.08 3.14
N ALA A 26 -31.47 -6.66 4.08
CA ALA A 26 -30.11 -6.25 4.32
C ALA A 26 -29.34 -6.57 3.02
N MET A 27 -29.10 -5.55 2.19
CA MET A 27 -28.11 -5.65 1.13
C MET A 27 -26.78 -5.94 1.83
N ALA A 28 -26.19 -7.09 1.55
CA ALA A 28 -24.86 -7.40 2.06
C ALA A 28 -23.93 -6.24 1.67
N ALA A 29 -23.20 -5.70 2.65
CA ALA A 29 -22.21 -4.66 2.40
C ALA A 29 -21.23 -5.17 1.33
N ASP A 30 -20.93 -4.34 0.34
CA ASP A 30 -19.99 -4.73 -0.70
C ASP A 30 -18.59 -4.90 -0.09
N GLN A 31 -17.89 -5.99 -0.42
CA GLN A 31 -16.65 -6.36 0.26
C GLN A 31 -15.43 -5.85 -0.52
N ILE A 32 -14.51 -5.17 0.17
CA ILE A 32 -13.17 -4.84 -0.32
C ILE A 32 -12.15 -5.76 0.34
N THR A 33 -11.41 -6.53 -0.48
CA THR A 33 -10.22 -7.25 -0.02
C THR A 33 -8.99 -6.38 -0.13
N TRP A 34 -8.40 -5.99 1.00
CA TRP A 34 -7.14 -5.28 1.08
C TRP A 34 -5.99 -6.28 1.11
N GLY A 35 -5.25 -6.38 0.00
CA GLY A 35 -4.03 -7.19 -0.04
C GLY A 35 -2.97 -6.59 0.89
N LYS A 36 -2.36 -7.42 1.75
CA LYS A 36 -1.28 -7.00 2.65
C LYS A 36 -0.08 -7.91 2.52
N TYR A 37 1.11 -7.35 2.69
CA TYR A 37 2.35 -8.11 2.86
C TYR A 37 3.24 -7.39 3.87
N ASN A 38 4.21 -8.09 4.45
CA ASN A 38 5.07 -7.53 5.49
C ASN A 38 6.18 -6.66 4.86
N VAL A 39 6.06 -5.34 5.00
CA VAL A 39 7.05 -4.36 4.50
C VAL A 39 7.19 -3.22 5.50
N PRO A 40 7.81 -3.48 6.67
CA PRO A 40 8.04 -2.43 7.65
C PRO A 40 8.97 -1.34 7.07
N PRO A 41 8.76 -0.06 7.42
CA PRO A 41 7.75 0.44 8.38
C PRO A 41 6.42 0.86 7.74
N TYR A 42 6.12 0.42 6.51
CA TYR A 42 4.88 0.78 5.80
C TYR A 42 3.72 -0.14 6.16
N MET A 43 3.91 -1.46 6.13
CA MET A 43 2.97 -2.46 6.64
C MET A 43 3.70 -3.36 7.62
N ILE A 44 3.28 -3.32 8.89
CA ILE A 44 3.95 -4.05 9.98
C ILE A 44 3.01 -5.16 10.47
N ARG A 45 3.38 -6.42 10.27
CA ARG A 45 2.48 -7.56 10.53
C ARG A 45 2.59 -8.15 11.93
N SER A 46 3.73 -7.99 12.59
CA SER A 46 4.00 -8.61 13.89
C SER A 46 4.97 -7.75 14.73
N GLY A 47 5.14 -8.13 15.99
CA GLY A 47 5.97 -7.40 16.95
C GLY A 47 5.25 -6.24 17.63
N GLU A 48 5.99 -5.46 18.41
CA GLU A 48 5.47 -4.34 19.22
C GLU A 48 4.74 -3.27 18.38
N PHE A 49 5.19 -3.08 17.14
CA PHE A 49 4.64 -2.07 16.23
C PHE A 49 3.65 -2.64 15.20
N ALA A 50 3.12 -3.84 15.43
CA ALA A 50 2.13 -4.45 14.53
C ALA A 50 0.96 -3.49 14.25
N HIS A 51 0.58 -3.39 12.97
CA HIS A 51 -0.49 -2.52 12.47
C HIS A 51 -0.27 -1.01 12.67
N GLN A 52 0.98 -0.60 12.95
CA GLN A 52 1.34 0.80 13.15
C GLN A 52 2.14 1.40 11.99
N GLY A 53 2.27 0.68 10.87
CA GLY A 53 2.94 1.16 9.69
C GLY A 53 2.18 2.31 9.02
N ILE A 54 2.86 3.07 8.17
CA ILE A 54 2.24 4.21 7.45
C ILE A 54 1.02 3.74 6.66
N PHE A 55 1.14 2.63 5.92
CA PHE A 55 0.05 2.07 5.12
C PHE A 55 -1.03 1.43 5.99
N ASP A 56 -0.69 0.82 7.12
CA ASP A 56 -1.69 0.32 8.08
C ASP A 56 -2.57 1.48 8.60
N LEU A 57 -1.96 2.57 9.03
CA LEU A 57 -2.67 3.70 9.61
C LEU A 57 -3.48 4.48 8.57
N THR A 58 -2.95 4.68 7.36
CA THR A 58 -3.75 5.29 6.27
C THR A 58 -4.92 4.39 5.85
N LEU A 59 -4.77 3.07 5.88
CA LEU A 59 -5.86 2.14 5.60
C LEU A 59 -6.95 2.23 6.68
N ASN A 60 -6.57 2.37 7.95
CA ASN A 60 -7.55 2.57 9.03
C ASN A 60 -8.38 3.83 8.84
N VAL A 61 -7.79 4.91 8.33
CA VAL A 61 -8.55 6.13 7.95
C VAL A 61 -9.57 5.80 6.85
N LEU A 62 -9.15 5.12 5.77
CA LEU A 62 -10.04 4.73 4.69
C LEU A 62 -11.20 3.85 5.19
N LYS A 63 -10.90 2.82 5.98
CA LYS A 63 -11.90 1.89 6.52
C LYS A 63 -12.92 2.59 7.42
N LYS A 64 -12.46 3.55 8.23
CA LYS A 64 -13.32 4.31 9.13
C LYS A 64 -14.30 5.21 8.36
N GLU A 65 -13.83 5.86 7.30
CA GLU A 65 -14.62 6.81 6.52
C GLU A 65 -15.38 6.15 5.35
N MET A 66 -15.29 4.82 5.20
CA MET A 66 -16.02 4.02 4.21
C MET A 66 -16.83 2.88 4.86
N PRO A 67 -17.69 3.15 5.87
CA PRO A 67 -18.36 2.12 6.65
C PRO A 67 -19.37 1.26 5.87
N ASP A 68 -19.77 1.71 4.67
CA ASP A 68 -20.69 0.99 3.79
C ASP A 68 -20.05 -0.25 3.12
N TYR A 69 -18.72 -0.41 3.22
CA TYR A 69 -18.00 -1.57 2.72
C TYR A 69 -17.60 -2.52 3.85
N GLU A 70 -17.69 -3.82 3.58
CA GLU A 70 -17.01 -4.81 4.41
C GLU A 70 -15.52 -4.81 4.06
N HIS A 71 -14.65 -4.61 5.05
CA HIS A 71 -13.21 -4.53 4.83
C HIS A 71 -12.49 -5.79 5.33
N VAL A 72 -12.00 -6.59 4.38
CA VAL A 72 -11.23 -7.80 4.67
C VAL A 72 -9.76 -7.54 4.36
N GLU A 73 -8.88 -7.74 5.34
CA GLU A 73 -7.43 -7.68 5.13
C GLU A 73 -6.88 -9.09 4.90
N LEU A 74 -6.24 -9.34 3.76
CA LEU A 74 -5.72 -10.65 3.41
C LEU A 74 -4.23 -10.59 3.07
N GLU A 75 -3.46 -11.44 3.75
CA GLU A 75 -2.02 -11.55 3.53
C GLU A 75 -1.72 -12.37 2.26
N ALA A 76 -0.90 -11.80 1.38
CA ALA A 76 -0.51 -12.41 0.12
C ALA A 76 0.81 -11.81 -0.37
N PRO A 77 1.69 -12.60 -1.02
CA PRO A 77 2.85 -12.05 -1.72
C PRO A 77 2.44 -11.00 -2.75
N PHE A 78 3.26 -9.96 -2.93
CA PHE A 78 2.93 -8.84 -3.83
C PHE A 78 2.55 -9.26 -5.27
N PRO A 79 3.21 -10.26 -5.90
CA PRO A 79 2.78 -10.78 -7.21
C PRO A 79 1.34 -11.31 -7.24
N ARG A 80 0.87 -11.95 -6.15
CA ARG A 80 -0.52 -12.41 -6.05
C ARG A 80 -1.49 -11.23 -5.96
N ILE A 81 -1.16 -10.21 -5.17
CA ILE A 81 -1.97 -8.99 -5.08
C ILE A 81 -2.13 -8.35 -6.46
N ASN A 82 -1.03 -8.19 -7.21
CA ASN A 82 -1.06 -7.69 -8.59
C ASN A 82 -1.89 -8.57 -9.51
N SER A 83 -1.78 -9.90 -9.38
CA SER A 83 -2.56 -10.85 -10.19
C SER A 83 -4.07 -10.73 -9.94
N GLU A 84 -4.50 -10.63 -8.68
CA GLU A 84 -5.93 -10.48 -8.35
C GLU A 84 -6.51 -9.16 -8.86
N ILE A 85 -5.76 -8.06 -8.78
CA ILE A 85 -6.17 -6.78 -9.37
C ILE A 85 -6.29 -6.90 -10.90
N ARG A 86 -5.32 -7.52 -11.58
CA ARG A 86 -5.37 -7.74 -13.04
C ARG A 86 -6.56 -8.60 -13.47
N LYS A 87 -6.96 -9.58 -12.66
CA LYS A 87 -8.12 -10.46 -12.93
C LYS A 87 -9.47 -9.76 -12.78
N GLY A 88 -9.51 -8.58 -12.17
CA GLY A 88 -10.77 -7.91 -11.87
C GLY A 88 -11.41 -8.35 -10.55
N SER A 89 -10.71 -9.13 -9.72
CA SER A 89 -11.19 -9.53 -8.39
C SER A 89 -11.38 -8.28 -7.51
N HIS A 90 -12.26 -8.35 -6.51
CA HIS A 90 -12.54 -7.25 -5.55
C HIS A 90 -11.38 -7.02 -4.55
N TRP A 91 -10.17 -6.86 -5.09
CA TRP A 91 -8.92 -6.67 -4.37
C TRP A 91 -8.41 -5.27 -4.62
N CYS A 92 -8.00 -4.59 -3.56
CA CYS A 92 -7.31 -3.31 -3.63
C CYS A 92 -6.00 -3.37 -2.85
N PHE A 93 -5.07 -2.50 -3.19
CA PHE A 93 -3.79 -2.36 -2.52
C PHE A 93 -3.47 -0.90 -2.23
N ASN A 94 -3.12 -0.57 -0.99
CA ASN A 94 -2.90 0.81 -0.53
C ASN A 94 -1.41 1.21 -0.42
N GLY A 95 -0.62 0.82 -1.41
CA GLY A 95 0.81 1.15 -1.49
C GLY A 95 1.34 1.18 -2.91
N MET A 96 0.45 1.40 -3.90
CA MET A 96 0.78 1.23 -5.31
C MET A 96 1.37 2.51 -5.89
N LEU A 97 2.41 2.39 -6.72
CA LEU A 97 2.89 3.50 -7.54
C LEU A 97 2.16 3.55 -8.88
N LYS A 98 1.85 4.77 -9.33
CA LYS A 98 1.24 5.03 -10.64
C LYS A 98 2.26 4.84 -11.75
N THR A 99 1.95 3.99 -12.73
CA THR A 99 2.71 3.83 -13.98
C THR A 99 1.75 3.71 -15.17
N PRO A 100 2.17 4.05 -16.40
CA PRO A 100 1.32 3.88 -17.58
C PRO A 100 0.81 2.45 -17.77
N GLU A 101 1.63 1.45 -17.42
CA GLU A 101 1.23 0.04 -17.46
C GLU A 101 0.10 -0.26 -16.47
N ARG A 102 0.22 0.22 -15.23
CA ARG A 102 -0.77 0.00 -14.16
C ARG A 102 -2.12 0.64 -14.45
N GLU A 103 -2.12 1.80 -15.10
CA GLU A 103 -3.35 2.46 -15.53
C GLU A 103 -4.15 1.66 -16.55
N HIS A 104 -3.53 0.71 -17.26
CA HIS A 104 -4.24 -0.15 -18.20
C HIS A 104 -5.14 -1.19 -17.52
N TYR A 105 -4.79 -1.61 -16.29
CA TYR A 105 -5.47 -2.72 -15.61
C TYR A 105 -5.92 -2.40 -14.18
N GLY A 106 -5.68 -1.19 -13.69
CA GLY A 106 -6.29 -0.70 -12.46
C GLY A 106 -6.59 0.79 -12.44
N TYR A 107 -7.59 1.14 -11.65
CA TYR A 107 -7.82 2.54 -11.26
C TYR A 107 -6.93 2.86 -10.07
N LEU A 108 -6.28 4.04 -10.11
CA LEU A 108 -5.48 4.55 -9.01
C LEU A 108 -6.13 5.81 -8.42
N SER A 109 -6.23 5.83 -7.10
CA SER A 109 -6.72 6.97 -6.31
C SER A 109 -5.74 8.14 -6.28
N LEU A 110 -6.13 9.25 -5.65
CA LEU A 110 -5.27 10.35 -5.21
C LEU A 110 -4.05 9.84 -4.43
N PRO A 111 -2.95 10.60 -4.38
CA PRO A 111 -1.82 10.29 -3.51
C PRO A 111 -2.25 10.10 -2.05
N MET A 112 -1.93 8.95 -1.48
CA MET A 112 -2.19 8.57 -0.10
C MET A 112 -0.97 8.85 0.79
N SER A 113 0.25 8.67 0.26
CA SER A 113 1.49 8.92 1.00
C SER A 113 2.64 9.28 0.06
N ILE A 114 3.79 9.62 0.64
CA ILE A 114 4.98 10.12 -0.05
C ILE A 114 6.12 9.11 0.13
N PHE A 115 6.80 8.77 -0.95
CA PHE A 115 8.12 8.17 -0.92
C PHE A 115 9.15 9.24 -1.30
N LEU A 116 10.06 9.50 -0.37
CA LEU A 116 11.24 10.32 -0.64
C LEU A 116 12.17 9.64 -1.65
N PRO A 117 13.12 10.39 -2.25
CA PRO A 117 13.95 9.85 -3.31
C PRO A 117 14.68 8.56 -2.94
N LEU A 118 14.66 7.61 -3.88
CA LEU A 118 15.44 6.39 -3.80
C LEU A 118 16.93 6.70 -3.75
N ARG A 119 17.68 5.80 -3.10
CA ARG A 119 19.12 5.92 -2.93
C ARG A 119 19.79 4.61 -3.31
N ILE A 120 21.09 4.70 -3.59
CA ILE A 120 21.96 3.54 -3.69
C ILE A 120 22.31 3.14 -2.25
N ILE A 121 21.76 2.01 -1.80
CA ILE A 121 22.01 1.47 -0.47
C ILE A 121 23.17 0.49 -0.55
N VAL A 122 24.17 0.71 0.30
CA VAL A 122 25.38 -0.13 0.42
C VAL A 122 25.67 -0.43 1.88
N ARG A 123 26.51 -1.42 2.13
CA ARG A 123 27.09 -1.62 3.46
C ARG A 123 28.07 -0.50 3.80
N ARG A 124 28.10 -0.11 5.07
CA ARG A 124 28.94 0.97 5.59
C ARG A 124 30.43 0.72 5.34
N ASP A 125 30.87 -0.52 5.48
CA ASP A 125 32.27 -0.92 5.27
C ASP A 125 32.71 -0.85 3.79
N ARG A 126 31.76 -0.69 2.86
CA ARG A 126 32.03 -0.50 1.43
C ARG A 126 31.82 0.92 0.92
N VAL A 127 31.51 1.88 1.80
CA VAL A 127 31.28 3.28 1.37
C VAL A 127 32.47 3.85 0.60
N ALA A 128 33.70 3.50 0.97
CA ALA A 128 34.89 3.99 0.26
C ALA A 128 34.92 3.58 -1.23
N GLU A 129 34.35 2.42 -1.57
CA GLU A 129 34.23 1.90 -2.94
C GLU A 129 33.12 2.62 -3.73
N PHE A 130 32.02 2.97 -3.05
CA PHE A 130 30.81 3.49 -3.71
C PHE A 130 30.62 5.00 -3.64
N LYS A 131 31.30 5.73 -2.75
CA LYS A 131 31.08 7.17 -2.52
C LYS A 131 31.20 8.05 -3.78
N HIS A 132 31.90 7.58 -4.82
CA HIS A 132 32.05 8.28 -6.10
C HIS A 132 31.32 7.57 -7.26
N ARG A 133 30.62 6.46 -6.99
CA ARG A 133 29.85 5.67 -7.95
C ARG A 133 28.37 5.98 -7.82
N THR A 134 27.98 7.20 -8.18
CA THR A 134 26.59 7.68 -8.04
C THR A 134 25.72 7.42 -9.27
N SER A 135 26.30 7.02 -10.41
CA SER A 135 25.52 6.65 -11.60
C SER A 135 24.97 5.23 -11.47
N LEU A 136 23.65 5.12 -11.34
CA LEU A 136 22.96 3.83 -11.35
C LEU A 136 23.17 3.09 -12.67
N MET A 137 23.20 3.80 -13.81
CA MET A 137 23.48 3.18 -15.10
C MET A 137 24.85 2.49 -15.10
N ALA A 138 25.90 3.17 -14.65
CA ALA A 138 27.24 2.59 -14.56
C ALA A 138 27.32 1.39 -13.60
N LEU A 139 26.57 1.45 -12.48
CA LEU A 139 26.50 0.33 -11.53
C LEU A 139 25.77 -0.88 -12.11
N LEU A 140 24.70 -0.70 -12.87
CA LEU A 140 23.94 -1.79 -13.50
C LEU A 140 24.73 -2.45 -14.65
N GLN A 141 25.63 -1.71 -15.29
CA GLN A 141 26.46 -2.20 -16.38
C GLN A 141 27.76 -2.89 -15.93
N ASP A 142 28.19 -2.72 -14.67
CA ASP A 142 29.43 -3.32 -14.16
C ASP A 142 29.18 -4.81 -13.82
N PRO A 143 29.69 -5.78 -14.60
CA PRO A 143 29.37 -7.20 -14.42
C PRO A 143 30.00 -7.80 -13.16
N ARG A 144 30.86 -7.04 -12.47
CA ARG A 144 31.48 -7.43 -11.20
C ARG A 144 30.60 -7.11 -10.00
N LEU A 145 29.56 -6.28 -10.19
CA LEU A 145 28.63 -5.89 -9.15
C LEU A 145 27.32 -6.66 -9.31
N THR A 146 26.75 -7.01 -8.16
CA THR A 146 25.52 -7.77 -8.00
C THR A 146 24.51 -6.90 -7.28
N THR A 147 23.31 -6.82 -7.83
CA THR A 147 22.15 -6.17 -7.22
C THR A 147 20.92 -7.01 -7.51
N SER A 148 19.81 -6.69 -6.87
CA SER A 148 18.53 -7.38 -7.09
C SER A 148 17.37 -6.41 -7.04
N VAL A 149 16.26 -6.80 -7.68
CA VAL A 149 15.00 -6.05 -7.68
C VAL A 149 13.84 -6.91 -7.21
N MET A 150 12.84 -6.26 -6.62
CA MET A 150 11.62 -6.94 -6.21
C MET A 150 10.75 -7.23 -7.44
N ARG A 151 10.29 -8.47 -7.59
CA ARG A 151 9.39 -8.86 -8.68
C ARG A 151 8.11 -8.02 -8.65
N ASP A 152 7.68 -7.57 -9.84
CA ASP A 152 6.48 -6.76 -10.10
C ASP A 152 6.41 -5.40 -9.37
N ARG A 153 7.51 -4.95 -8.74
CA ARG A 153 7.60 -3.66 -8.08
C ARG A 153 8.04 -2.57 -9.06
N SER A 154 7.38 -1.43 -8.97
CA SER A 154 7.83 -0.17 -9.56
C SER A 154 8.55 0.66 -8.50
N TYR A 155 9.55 1.43 -8.91
CA TYR A 155 10.42 2.22 -8.05
C TYR A 155 10.20 3.72 -8.28
N SER A 156 10.50 4.18 -9.48
CA SER A 156 10.26 5.55 -9.96
C SER A 156 10.39 5.58 -11.49
N PRO A 157 9.85 6.60 -12.19
CA PRO A 157 9.92 6.63 -13.65
C PRO A 157 11.34 6.52 -14.22
N THR A 158 12.33 7.16 -13.59
CA THR A 158 13.73 7.08 -14.06
C THR A 158 14.39 5.77 -13.70
N VAL A 159 14.23 5.29 -12.46
CA VAL A 159 14.80 4.01 -12.03
C VAL A 159 14.20 2.85 -12.82
N ASP A 160 12.88 2.84 -13.05
CA ASP A 160 12.19 1.77 -13.79
C ASP A 160 12.68 1.69 -15.25
N LYS A 161 12.93 2.84 -15.89
CA LYS A 161 13.53 2.89 -17.24
C LYS A 161 14.93 2.28 -17.25
N LEU A 162 15.76 2.62 -16.26
CA LEU A 162 17.13 2.08 -16.15
C LEU A 162 17.13 0.58 -15.88
N LEU A 163 16.27 0.10 -14.97
CA LEU A 163 16.13 -1.33 -14.67
C LEU A 163 15.58 -2.12 -15.87
N THR A 164 14.75 -1.50 -16.72
CA THR A 164 14.28 -2.13 -17.96
C THR A 164 15.40 -2.21 -19.00
N ALA A 165 16.21 -1.16 -19.14
CA ALA A 165 17.32 -1.12 -20.08
C ALA A 165 18.50 -2.01 -19.65
N TYR A 166 18.72 -2.14 -18.34
CA TYR A 166 19.81 -2.89 -17.73
C TYR A 166 19.27 -3.77 -16.59
N PRO A 167 18.56 -4.86 -16.93
CA PRO A 167 17.90 -5.70 -15.93
C PRO A 167 18.91 -6.40 -15.02
N PRO A 168 18.76 -6.28 -13.68
CA PRO A 168 19.52 -7.09 -12.73
C PRO A 168 19.31 -8.58 -12.96
N ARG A 169 20.36 -9.37 -12.66
CA ARG A 169 20.31 -10.84 -12.81
C ARG A 169 19.46 -11.50 -11.73
N GLU A 170 19.46 -10.92 -10.54
CA GLU A 170 18.78 -11.45 -9.37
C GLU A 170 17.44 -10.74 -9.14
N ASN A 171 16.43 -11.52 -8.76
CA ASN A 171 15.14 -10.99 -8.35
C ASN A 171 14.72 -11.61 -7.01
N TYR A 172 14.00 -10.86 -6.19
CA TYR A 172 13.42 -11.36 -4.94
C TYR A 172 11.92 -11.11 -4.88
N SER A 173 11.25 -11.81 -3.96
CA SER A 173 9.81 -11.64 -3.71
C SER A 173 9.53 -11.04 -2.35
N GLU A 174 10.45 -11.23 -1.40
CA GLU A 174 10.34 -10.74 -0.04
C GLU A 174 11.43 -9.70 0.23
N GLN A 175 11.01 -8.50 0.60
CA GLN A 175 11.91 -7.36 0.76
C GLN A 175 12.97 -7.58 1.86
N MET A 176 12.56 -8.22 2.96
CA MET A 176 13.47 -8.52 4.07
C MET A 176 14.60 -9.47 3.63
N GLU A 177 14.32 -10.45 2.76
CA GLU A 177 15.35 -11.36 2.24
C GLU A 177 16.45 -10.59 1.50
N ALA A 178 16.08 -9.60 0.69
CA ALA A 178 17.02 -8.78 -0.06
C ALA A 178 17.95 -7.95 0.84
N ILE A 179 17.41 -7.34 1.91
CA ILE A 179 18.22 -6.64 2.91
C ILE A 179 19.19 -7.61 3.60
N GLY A 180 18.73 -8.81 3.95
CA GLY A 180 19.59 -9.86 4.51
C GLY A 180 20.72 -10.27 3.56
N MET A 181 20.43 -10.39 2.26
CA MET A 181 21.46 -10.70 1.25
C MET A 181 22.50 -9.57 1.11
N LEU A 182 22.09 -8.30 1.15
CA LEU A 182 23.01 -7.16 1.16
C LEU A 182 23.92 -7.19 2.39
N LEU A 183 23.35 -7.38 3.58
CA LEU A 183 24.11 -7.44 4.84
C LEU A 183 25.11 -8.62 4.82
N ALA A 184 24.69 -9.78 4.33
CA ALA A 184 25.54 -10.96 4.16
C ALA A 184 26.60 -10.82 3.04
N GLY A 185 26.61 -9.71 2.29
CA GLY A 185 27.58 -9.46 1.21
C GLY A 185 27.31 -10.26 -0.07
N ARG A 186 26.09 -10.81 -0.24
CA ARG A 186 25.67 -11.48 -1.47
C ARG A 186 25.19 -10.49 -2.54
N LEU A 187 24.78 -9.30 -2.12
CA LEU A 187 24.54 -8.15 -3.00
C LEU A 187 25.60 -7.09 -2.70
N ASP A 188 26.04 -6.39 -3.74
CA ASP A 188 27.00 -5.30 -3.60
C ASP A 188 26.30 -3.97 -3.26
N TYR A 189 25.11 -3.75 -3.83
CA TYR A 189 24.27 -2.57 -3.58
C TYR A 189 22.80 -2.88 -3.87
N MET A 190 21.90 -2.00 -3.42
CA MET A 190 20.48 -2.01 -3.76
C MET A 190 19.99 -0.60 -4.12
N VAL A 191 18.90 -0.51 -4.88
CA VAL A 191 18.16 0.75 -5.07
C VAL A 191 16.92 0.71 -4.18
N GLU A 192 16.90 1.55 -3.14
CA GLU A 192 15.84 1.46 -2.13
C GLU A 192 15.59 2.80 -1.41
N LEU A 193 14.44 2.89 -0.75
CA LEU A 193 14.09 3.96 0.17
C LEU A 193 14.94 3.84 1.45
N PRO A 194 15.68 4.88 1.85
CA PRO A 194 16.50 4.84 3.07
C PRO A 194 15.71 4.42 4.32
N LEU A 195 14.49 4.96 4.48
CA LEU A 195 13.60 4.59 5.59
C LEU A 195 13.41 3.07 5.68
N LEU A 196 13.06 2.43 4.57
CA LEU A 196 12.80 0.99 4.53
C LEU A 196 14.08 0.20 4.81
N ALA A 197 15.17 0.53 4.11
CA ALA A 197 16.43 -0.21 4.24
C ALA A 197 17.00 -0.14 5.67
N PHE A 198 16.99 1.05 6.28
CA PHE A 198 17.54 1.25 7.62
C PHE A 198 16.65 0.65 8.71
N ASP A 199 15.32 0.72 8.54
CA ASP A 199 14.36 0.10 9.44
C ASP A 199 14.52 -1.43 9.47
N GLN A 200 14.61 -2.04 8.30
CA GLN A 200 14.77 -3.49 8.17
C GLN A 200 16.14 -3.97 8.66
N ALA A 201 17.22 -3.25 8.35
CA ALA A 201 18.54 -3.57 8.91
C ALA A 201 18.54 -3.49 10.44
N ARG A 202 17.89 -2.47 11.03
CA ARG A 202 17.74 -2.35 12.48
C ARG A 202 16.94 -3.52 13.07
N ALA A 203 15.82 -3.90 12.44
CA ALA A 203 15.00 -5.04 12.87
C ALA A 203 15.77 -6.37 12.83
N MET A 204 16.78 -6.49 11.96
CA MET A 204 17.68 -7.64 11.88
C MET A 204 18.89 -7.57 12.84
N GLY A 205 18.99 -6.54 13.67
CA GLY A 205 20.14 -6.36 14.59
C GLY A 205 21.37 -5.70 13.96
N HIS A 206 21.25 -5.20 12.73
CA HIS A 206 22.34 -4.57 11.95
C HIS A 206 22.15 -3.04 11.85
N ALA A 207 21.73 -2.43 12.96
CA ALA A 207 21.45 -1.00 13.01
C ALA A 207 22.70 -0.18 12.63
N GLY A 208 22.56 0.71 11.65
CA GLY A 208 23.65 1.58 11.20
C GLY A 208 24.66 0.91 10.26
N GLU A 209 24.51 -0.36 9.91
CA GLU A 209 25.43 -1.04 8.98
C GLU A 209 25.18 -0.71 7.50
N LEU A 210 24.05 -0.07 7.17
CA LEU A 210 23.75 0.40 5.82
C LEU A 210 23.95 1.91 5.69
N VAL A 211 24.30 2.35 4.49
CA VAL A 211 24.46 3.76 4.11
C VAL A 211 23.72 4.01 2.81
N ALA A 212 23.04 5.15 2.73
CA ALA A 212 22.34 5.60 1.54
C ALA A 212 23.18 6.66 0.81
N LEU A 213 23.51 6.40 -0.45
CA LEU A 213 24.25 7.30 -1.32
C LEU A 213 23.31 7.92 -2.36
N PRO A 214 23.54 9.18 -2.77
CA PRO A 214 22.74 9.82 -3.80
C PRO A 214 22.92 9.11 -5.14
N MET A 215 21.88 9.19 -5.96
CA MET A 215 21.89 8.70 -7.33
C MET A 215 21.93 9.90 -8.28
N GLN A 216 22.73 9.81 -9.34
CA GLN A 216 22.88 10.89 -10.31
C GLN A 216 21.61 11.07 -11.14
N GLU A 217 20.99 9.96 -11.53
CA GLU A 217 19.89 9.93 -12.49
C GLU A 217 18.53 10.24 -11.86
N ALA A 218 18.34 9.88 -10.58
CA ALA A 218 17.05 9.94 -9.92
C ALA A 218 17.13 10.68 -8.58
N ASN A 219 16.26 11.69 -8.43
CA ASN A 219 15.98 12.33 -7.16
C ASN A 219 14.48 12.63 -7.03
N GLU A 220 13.63 11.84 -7.72
CA GLU A 220 12.20 12.05 -7.73
C GLU A 220 11.55 11.63 -6.41
N VAL A 221 10.62 12.45 -5.97
CA VAL A 221 9.62 12.06 -4.99
C VAL A 221 8.48 11.37 -5.74
N VAL A 222 8.09 10.20 -5.27
CA VAL A 222 6.94 9.46 -5.83
C VAL A 222 5.84 9.31 -4.80
N PHE A 223 4.64 9.04 -5.29
CA PHE A 223 3.43 9.07 -4.48
C PHE A 223 2.70 7.74 -4.54
N ASN A 224 2.48 7.15 -3.37
CA ASN A 224 1.73 5.92 -3.23
C ASN A 224 0.24 6.21 -3.29
N ARG A 225 -0.52 5.29 -3.88
CA ARG A 225 -1.96 5.39 -4.10
C ARG A 225 -2.62 4.06 -3.72
N VAL A 226 -3.92 4.11 -3.43
CA VAL A 226 -4.76 2.92 -3.54
C VAL A 226 -4.95 2.58 -5.00
N MET A 227 -4.77 1.31 -5.36
CA MET A 227 -5.12 0.75 -6.66
C MET A 227 -6.12 -0.39 -6.50
N CYS A 228 -7.14 -0.39 -7.37
CA CYS A 228 -8.20 -1.39 -7.47
C CYS A 228 -8.32 -1.85 -8.95
N PRO A 229 -8.96 -3.00 -9.25
CA PRO A 229 -9.14 -3.50 -10.61
C PRO A 229 -9.79 -2.49 -11.55
N HIS A 230 -9.47 -2.58 -12.84
CA HIS A 230 -10.07 -1.74 -13.88
C HIS A 230 -11.43 -2.29 -14.34
N ASN A 231 -12.42 -2.23 -13.45
CA ASN A 231 -13.82 -2.56 -13.71
C ASN A 231 -14.76 -1.57 -12.99
N GLU A 232 -16.07 -1.71 -13.19
CA GLU A 232 -17.09 -0.83 -12.58
C GLU A 232 -16.92 -0.71 -11.06
N TRP A 233 -16.76 -1.85 -10.40
CA TRP A 233 -16.56 -1.93 -8.95
C TRP A 233 -15.32 -1.17 -8.48
N GLY A 234 -14.17 -1.43 -9.11
CA GLY A 234 -12.91 -0.80 -8.74
C GLY A 234 -12.92 0.71 -9.01
N ARG A 235 -13.64 1.17 -10.04
CA ARG A 235 -13.84 2.60 -10.26
C ARG A 235 -14.62 3.23 -9.12
N GLN A 236 -15.75 2.65 -8.73
CA GLN A 236 -16.58 3.13 -7.63
C GLN A 236 -15.80 3.17 -6.31
N VAL A 237 -15.06 2.11 -5.99
CA VAL A 237 -14.21 2.06 -4.78
C VAL A 237 -13.17 3.18 -4.81
N VAL A 238 -12.46 3.37 -5.92
CA VAL A 238 -11.45 4.44 -6.05
C VAL A 238 -12.07 5.83 -5.94
N GLU A 239 -13.26 6.05 -6.48
CA GLU A 239 -14.00 7.31 -6.30
C GLU A 239 -14.32 7.58 -4.84
N GLN A 240 -14.73 6.57 -4.06
CA GLN A 240 -14.98 6.73 -2.62
C GLN A 240 -13.67 6.98 -1.85
N VAL A 241 -12.60 6.24 -2.15
CA VAL A 241 -11.27 6.50 -1.58
C VAL A 241 -10.83 7.93 -1.87
N ASN A 242 -11.04 8.44 -3.09
CA ASN A 242 -10.70 9.82 -3.44
C ASN A 242 -11.46 10.84 -2.60
N LYS A 243 -12.75 10.64 -2.32
CA LYS A 243 -13.52 11.52 -1.42
C LYS A 243 -12.92 11.56 -0.02
N VAL A 244 -12.57 10.39 0.54
CA VAL A 244 -11.90 10.31 1.85
C VAL A 244 -10.55 11.04 1.81
N LEU A 245 -9.73 10.79 0.79
CA LEU A 245 -8.42 11.42 0.66
C LEU A 245 -8.50 12.95 0.47
N LEU A 246 -9.55 13.47 -0.17
CA LEU A 246 -9.78 14.92 -0.24
C LEU A 246 -10.13 15.52 1.13
N ALA A 247 -10.93 14.81 1.93
CA ALA A 247 -11.35 15.27 3.25
C ALA A 247 -10.25 15.14 4.32
N GLU A 248 -9.42 14.09 4.25
CA GLU A 248 -8.53 13.71 5.35
C GLU A 248 -7.08 14.18 5.17
N ARG A 249 -6.52 14.20 3.94
CA ARG A 249 -5.08 14.42 3.73
C ARG A 249 -4.58 15.78 4.21
N ALA A 250 -5.42 16.80 4.19
CA ALA A 250 -5.04 18.13 4.66
C ALA A 250 -4.97 18.23 6.20
N LYS A 251 -5.51 17.26 6.94
CA LYS A 251 -5.58 17.31 8.41
C LYS A 251 -4.20 17.04 9.03
N PRO A 252 -3.85 17.74 10.13
CA PRO A 252 -2.60 17.47 10.86
C PRO A 252 -2.46 16.02 11.32
N SER A 253 -3.56 15.37 11.69
CA SER A 253 -3.58 13.95 12.09
C SER A 253 -3.14 13.02 10.96
N TYR A 254 -3.56 13.29 9.72
CA TYR A 254 -3.17 12.49 8.57
C TYR A 254 -1.70 12.72 8.21
N ARG A 255 -1.24 13.98 8.26
CA ARG A 255 0.18 14.31 8.05
C ARG A 255 1.08 13.59 9.07
N ALA A 256 0.67 13.53 10.34
CA ALA A 256 1.40 12.82 11.38
C ALA A 256 1.57 11.31 11.06
N ILE A 257 0.63 10.69 10.35
CA ILE A 257 0.76 9.30 9.87
C ILE A 257 1.89 9.19 8.84
N VAL A 258 1.94 10.11 7.87
CA VAL A 258 2.97 10.13 6.81
C VAL A 258 4.37 10.41 7.41
N GLU A 259 4.44 11.25 8.44
CA GLU A 259 5.68 11.61 9.13
C GLU A 259 6.19 10.53 10.11
N LYS A 260 5.30 9.66 10.63
CA LYS A 260 5.51 8.83 11.84
C LYS A 260 6.87 8.12 11.95
N TRP A 261 7.34 7.53 10.86
CA TRP A 261 8.53 6.67 10.86
C TRP A 261 9.78 7.36 10.31
N HIS A 262 9.65 8.58 9.81
CA HIS A 262 10.74 9.32 9.20
C HIS A 262 11.61 10.00 10.28
N ASP A 263 12.91 10.09 10.01
CA ASP A 263 13.83 10.89 10.82
C ASP A 263 13.54 12.40 10.66
N PRO A 264 14.06 13.27 11.55
CA PRO A 264 13.77 14.70 11.51
C PRO A 264 14.10 15.41 10.19
N GLU A 265 15.16 15.00 9.49
CA GLU A 265 15.54 15.58 8.20
C GLU A 265 14.53 15.18 7.12
N SER A 266 14.18 13.90 7.07
CA SER A 266 13.13 13.38 6.18
C SER A 266 11.76 14.04 6.45
N VAL A 267 11.39 14.24 7.72
CA VAL A 267 10.15 14.97 8.09
C VAL A 267 10.19 16.41 7.60
N ALA A 268 11.32 17.11 7.74
CA ALA A 268 11.46 18.47 7.23
C ALA A 268 11.28 18.51 5.71
N GLU A 269 11.78 17.53 4.97
CA GLU A 269 11.61 17.43 3.53
C GLU A 269 10.16 17.11 3.13
N ILE A 270 9.54 16.13 3.79
CA ILE A 270 8.11 15.80 3.61
C ILE A 270 7.26 17.06 3.76
N ARG A 271 7.47 17.87 4.79
CA ARG A 271 6.70 19.10 5.03
C ARG A 271 6.83 20.13 3.91
N LYS A 272 8.00 20.25 3.27
CA LYS A 272 8.17 21.16 2.11
C LYS A 272 7.33 20.72 0.92
N ILE A 273 7.21 19.40 0.71
CA ILE A 273 6.51 18.78 -0.41
C ILE A 273 5.00 18.71 -0.15
N TYR A 274 4.59 18.52 1.12
CA TYR A 274 3.23 18.17 1.49
C TYR A 274 2.19 19.16 0.95
N ASP A 275 2.34 20.44 1.31
CA ASP A 275 1.35 21.46 0.98
C ASP A 275 1.48 22.00 -0.45
N LYS A 276 2.70 21.95 -0.99
CA LYS A 276 3.04 22.52 -2.32
C LYS A 276 2.77 21.56 -3.46
N VAL A 277 2.94 20.25 -3.22
CA VAL A 277 2.88 19.22 -4.26
C VAL A 277 1.84 18.17 -3.88
N PHE A 278 2.02 17.46 -2.77
CA PHE A 278 1.19 16.29 -2.43
C PHE A 278 -0.32 16.60 -2.35
N LEU A 279 -0.69 17.69 -1.66
CA LEU A 279 -2.08 18.13 -1.56
C LEU A 279 -2.64 18.77 -2.84
N LYS A 280 -1.78 19.13 -3.79
CA LYS A 280 -2.18 19.76 -5.06
C LYS A 280 -2.35 18.76 -6.21
N ILE A 281 -1.96 17.51 -6.00
CA ILE A 281 -2.16 16.45 -6.98
C ILE A 281 -3.64 16.06 -7.00
N PRO A 282 -4.30 16.17 -8.17
CA PRO A 282 -5.69 15.79 -8.37
C PRO A 282 -5.86 14.28 -8.59
#